data_AF-A0A539EQ25-F1
#
_entry.id   AF-A0A539EQ25-F1
#
_cell.length_a   1.000
_cell.length_b   1.000
_cell.length_c   1.000
_cell.angle_alpha   90.00
_cell.angle_beta   90.00
_cell.angle_gamma   90.00
#
_symmetry.space_group_name_H-M   'P 1'
#
loop_
_entity.id
_entity.type
_entity.pdbx_description
1 polymer ?
#
loop_
_entity_poly.entity_id
_entity_poly.type
_entity_poly.pdbx_seq_one_letter_code
_entity_poly.pdbx_strand_id
1 'polypeptide(L)'
;MITDIGRSVGDFTFYKEVPKKTVWATVAYLTMLGGLFSLAVTVAVHQNVAPRILQAADWTAKTMPTLSLNDGKLTSTVPGPLEIRHPDVPQAGLVVDTLRTEPVTPAEMSQKKLIAYLTGDAVYVLTPERLETYALGQTKGKESLVVDAAFYRSMADLLVKDLLGDLPHLEARRGPHLLARGPARQRRRRRRP
;
A
#
# COMPACT_ATOMS: atom_id res chain seq x y z
N MET A 1 5.91 -42.94 -2.39
CA MET A 1 4.75 -42.01 -2.41
C MET A 1 5.19 -40.56 -2.61
N ILE A 2 6.30 -40.12 -2.01
CA ILE A 2 6.87 -38.76 -2.19
C ILE A 2 7.62 -38.60 -3.54
N THR A 3 8.00 -39.71 -4.19
CA THR A 3 8.79 -39.72 -5.42
C THR A 3 8.01 -39.47 -6.73
N ASP A 4 6.70 -39.23 -6.67
CA ASP A 4 5.85 -39.19 -7.88
C ASP A 4 5.04 -37.89 -8.02
N ILE A 5 5.58 -36.78 -7.51
CA ILE A 5 4.99 -35.43 -7.63
C ILE A 5 4.93 -34.98 -9.10
N GLY A 6 5.90 -35.38 -9.93
CA GLY A 6 5.93 -35.03 -11.35
C GLY A 6 4.83 -35.71 -12.17
N ARG A 7 4.40 -36.92 -11.79
CA ARG A 7 3.32 -37.64 -12.48
C ARG A 7 1.93 -37.11 -12.14
N SER A 8 1.71 -36.60 -10.93
CA SER A 8 0.37 -36.19 -10.49
C SER A 8 -0.12 -34.88 -11.12
N VAL A 9 0.79 -34.07 -11.66
CA VAL A 9 0.46 -32.81 -12.36
C VAL A 9 0.08 -33.05 -13.83
N GLY A 10 0.51 -34.16 -14.44
CA GLY A 10 0.35 -34.41 -15.87
C GLY A 10 -0.46 -35.64 -16.27
N ASP A 11 -0.79 -36.55 -15.35
CA ASP A 11 -1.36 -37.86 -15.70
C ASP A 11 -2.77 -38.08 -15.11
N PHE A 12 -3.78 -38.07 -15.99
CA PHE A 12 -5.18 -38.39 -15.66
C PHE A 12 -5.35 -39.83 -15.13
N THR A 13 -4.39 -40.71 -15.40
CA THR A 13 -4.38 -42.10 -14.93
C THR A 13 -4.20 -42.17 -13.41
N PHE A 14 -3.45 -41.24 -12.81
CA PHE A 14 -3.25 -41.14 -11.36
C PHE A 14 -4.57 -40.84 -10.63
N TYR A 15 -5.40 -39.94 -11.18
CA TYR A 15 -6.69 -39.57 -10.59
C TYR A 15 -7.69 -40.74 -10.56
N LYS A 16 -7.58 -41.69 -11.50
CA LYS A 16 -8.40 -42.92 -11.52
C LYS A 16 -7.99 -43.94 -10.43
N GLU A 17 -6.80 -43.81 -9.86
CA GLU A 17 -6.30 -44.71 -8.79
C GLU A 17 -6.57 -44.18 -7.39
N VAL A 18 -6.88 -42.88 -7.24
CA VAL A 18 -7.22 -42.25 -5.95
C VAL A 18 -8.40 -42.92 -5.23
N PRO A 19 -9.49 -43.38 -5.89
CA PRO A 19 -10.60 -44.06 -5.22
C PRO A 19 -10.24 -45.44 -4.66
N LYS A 20 -9.13 -46.05 -5.10
CA LYS A 20 -8.67 -47.37 -4.65
C LYS A 20 -7.75 -47.30 -3.43
N LYS A 21 -7.45 -46.09 -2.93
CA LYS A 21 -6.55 -45.86 -1.79
C LYS A 21 -7.36 -45.58 -0.52
N THR A 22 -6.72 -45.80 0.63
CA THR A 22 -7.34 -45.51 1.93
C THR A 22 -7.68 -44.03 2.03
N VAL A 23 -8.84 -43.72 2.62
CA VAL A 23 -9.34 -42.34 2.78
C VAL A 23 -8.27 -41.40 3.36
N TRP A 24 -7.48 -41.88 4.32
CA TRP A 24 -6.36 -41.15 4.92
C TRP A 24 -5.25 -40.78 3.93
N ALA A 25 -4.91 -41.66 2.99
CA ALA A 25 -3.91 -41.35 1.96
C ALA A 25 -4.41 -40.24 1.02
N THR A 26 -5.71 -40.24 0.70
CA THR A 26 -6.35 -39.18 -0.10
C THR A 26 -6.37 -37.85 0.65
N VAL A 27 -6.73 -37.85 1.94
CA VAL A 27 -6.70 -36.64 2.79
C VAL A 27 -5.27 -36.10 2.89
N ALA A 28 -4.28 -36.94 3.20
CA ALA A 28 -2.88 -36.52 3.30
C ALA A 28 -2.35 -35.95 1.98
N TYR A 29 -2.72 -36.53 0.84
CA TYR A 29 -2.36 -36.02 -0.48
C TYR A 29 -3.00 -34.65 -0.77
N LEU A 30 -4.29 -34.47 -0.45
CA LEU A 30 -4.97 -33.18 -0.60
C LEU A 30 -4.37 -32.10 0.30
N THR A 31 -4.03 -32.43 1.54
CA THR A 31 -3.35 -31.51 2.46
C THR A 31 -1.97 -31.12 1.93
N MET A 32 -1.20 -32.08 1.43
CA MET A 32 0.11 -31.82 0.82
C MET A 32 -0.01 -30.90 -0.40
N LEU A 33 -0.98 -31.17 -1.29
CA LEU A 33 -1.21 -30.37 -2.49
C LEU A 33 -1.68 -28.95 -2.13
N GLY A 34 -2.58 -28.81 -1.16
CA GLY A 34 -3.03 -27.53 -0.63
C GLY A 34 -1.89 -26.71 -0.01
N GLY A 35 -1.01 -27.38 0.74
CA GLY A 35 0.20 -26.75 1.29
C GLY A 35 1.16 -26.27 0.19
N LEU A 36 1.39 -27.08 -0.84
CA LEU A 36 2.23 -26.71 -1.97
C LEU A 36 1.64 -25.51 -2.74
N PHE A 37 0.32 -25.51 -2.96
CA PHE A 37 -0.37 -24.41 -3.63
C PHE A 37 -0.30 -23.13 -2.80
N SER A 38 -0.54 -23.22 -1.48
CA SER A 38 -0.41 -22.09 -0.56
C SER A 38 1.00 -21.51 -0.58
N LEU A 39 2.03 -22.36 -0.52
CA LEU A 39 3.43 -21.93 -0.61
C LEU A 39 3.73 -21.23 -1.94
N ALA A 40 3.27 -21.79 -3.06
CA ALA A 40 3.46 -21.20 -4.38
C ALA A 40 2.79 -19.82 -4.50
N VAL A 41 1.57 -19.68 -3.97
CA VAL A 41 0.86 -18.39 -3.92
C VAL A 41 1.62 -17.38 -3.06
N THR A 42 2.07 -17.75 -1.86
CA THR A 42 2.86 -16.86 -0.99
C THR A 42 4.13 -16.37 -1.68
N VAL A 43 4.87 -17.26 -2.35
CA VAL A 43 6.07 -16.88 -3.12
C VAL A 43 5.72 -15.95 -4.28
N ALA A 44 4.65 -16.26 -5.03
CA ALA A 44 4.21 -15.42 -6.15
C ALA A 44 3.81 -14.01 -5.68
N VAL A 45 3.10 -13.90 -4.56
CA VAL A 45 2.72 -12.63 -3.94
C VAL A 45 3.95 -11.85 -3.48
N HIS A 46 4.90 -12.50 -2.81
CA HIS A 46 6.14 -11.88 -2.37
C HIS A 46 6.97 -11.34 -3.54
N GLN A 47 7.04 -12.07 -4.66
CA GLN A 47 7.85 -11.68 -5.82
C GLN A 47 7.18 -10.64 -6.72
N ASN A 48 5.85 -10.65 -6.84
CA ASN A 48 5.16 -9.80 -7.82
C ASN A 48 4.37 -8.66 -7.18
N VAL A 49 3.76 -8.88 -6.01
CA VAL A 49 2.82 -7.91 -5.41
C VAL A 49 3.54 -6.99 -4.43
N ALA A 50 4.31 -7.56 -3.49
CA ALA A 50 5.05 -6.77 -2.50
C ALA A 50 5.95 -5.67 -3.12
N PRO A 51 6.80 -5.95 -4.14
CA PRO A 51 7.62 -4.89 -4.73
C PRO A 51 6.79 -3.82 -5.44
N ARG A 52 5.63 -4.17 -6.02
CA ARG A 52 4.74 -3.20 -6.66
C ARG A 52 4.09 -2.26 -5.64
N ILE A 53 3.70 -2.78 -4.48
CA ILE A 53 3.17 -1.96 -3.38
C ILE A 53 4.23 -0.96 -2.91
N LEU A 54 5.45 -1.44 -2.68
CA LEU A 54 6.56 -0.58 -2.23
C LEU A 54 6.93 0.47 -3.28
N GLN A 55 6.98 0.10 -4.56
CA GLN A 55 7.22 1.05 -5.66
C GLN A 55 6.12 2.10 -5.78
N ALA A 56 4.87 1.70 -5.68
CA ALA A 56 3.73 2.63 -5.70
C ALA A 56 3.79 3.59 -4.50
N ALA A 57 4.15 3.09 -3.33
CA ALA A 57 4.31 3.90 -2.13
C ALA A 57 5.47 4.89 -2.24
N ASP A 58 6.62 4.46 -2.76
CA ASP A 58 7.77 5.33 -2.98
C ASP A 58 7.51 6.38 -4.07
N TRP A 59 6.77 6.02 -5.12
CA TRP A 59 6.30 6.98 -6.12
C TRP A 59 5.38 8.01 -5.47
N THR A 60 4.36 7.54 -4.72
CA THR A 60 3.41 8.41 -4.02
C THR A 60 4.11 9.34 -3.04
N ALA A 61 5.08 8.83 -2.27
CA ALA A 61 5.88 9.61 -1.33
C ALA A 61 6.73 10.71 -1.99
N LYS A 62 7.06 10.57 -3.28
CA LYS A 62 7.82 11.57 -4.05
C LYS A 62 6.92 12.59 -4.75
N THR A 63 5.71 12.20 -5.12
CA THR A 63 4.81 13.04 -5.95
C THR A 63 3.72 13.73 -5.13
N MET A 64 3.27 13.14 -4.03
CA MET A 64 2.26 13.75 -3.16
C MET A 64 2.85 14.90 -2.34
N PRO A 65 2.13 16.03 -2.24
CA PRO A 65 2.45 17.07 -1.28
C PRO A 65 2.14 16.56 0.13
N THR A 66 2.76 17.18 1.14
CA THR A 66 2.37 16.90 2.52
C THR A 66 0.96 17.44 2.76
N LEU A 67 0.08 16.54 3.20
CA LEU A 67 -1.30 16.87 3.54
C LEU A 67 -1.46 16.83 5.05
N SER A 68 -2.14 17.81 5.62
CA SER A 68 -2.51 17.78 7.03
C SER A 68 -4.02 17.94 7.18
N LEU A 69 -4.61 16.98 7.89
CA LEU A 69 -6.02 16.97 8.24
C LEU A 69 -6.16 17.50 9.66
N ASN A 70 -6.68 18.73 9.76
CA ASN A 70 -6.87 19.44 11.02
C ASN A 70 -8.34 19.84 11.13
N ASP A 71 -8.99 19.39 12.20
CA ASP A 71 -10.38 19.75 12.54
C ASP A 71 -11.37 19.58 11.37
N GLY A 72 -11.28 18.44 10.67
CA GLY A 72 -12.13 18.13 9.54
C GLY A 72 -11.83 18.89 8.25
N LYS A 73 -10.70 19.59 8.18
CA LYS A 73 -10.23 20.29 6.98
C LYS A 73 -8.86 19.78 6.52
N LEU A 74 -8.77 19.39 5.25
CA LEU A 74 -7.52 19.05 4.60
C LEU A 74 -6.81 20.31 4.15
N THR A 75 -5.51 20.38 4.42
CA THR A 75 -4.63 21.46 3.97
C THR A 75 -3.40 20.85 3.31
N SER A 76 -2.91 21.50 2.25
CA SER A 76 -1.73 21.08 1.50
C SER A 76 -0.62 22.10 1.66
N THR A 77 0.63 21.65 1.64
CA THR A 77 1.80 22.54 1.58
C THR A 77 1.94 23.28 0.25
N VAL A 78 1.35 22.74 -0.82
CA VAL A 78 1.38 23.36 -2.15
C VAL A 78 0.09 24.17 -2.35
N PRO A 79 0.19 25.48 -2.62
CA PRO A 79 -0.99 26.30 -2.90
C PRO A 79 -1.51 26.02 -4.32
N GLY A 80 -2.75 25.56 -4.42
CA GLY A 80 -3.47 25.38 -5.69
C GLY A 80 -3.66 23.92 -6.11
N PRO A 81 -4.35 23.69 -7.25
CA PRO A 81 -4.64 22.36 -7.76
C PRO A 81 -3.36 21.69 -8.28
N LEU A 82 -2.97 20.58 -7.66
CA LEU A 82 -1.88 19.74 -8.11
C LEU A 82 -2.44 18.47 -8.73
N GLU A 83 -2.17 18.26 -10.01
CA GLU A 83 -2.51 17.04 -10.73
C GLU A 83 -1.33 16.06 -10.72
N ILE A 84 -1.58 14.86 -10.21
CA ILE A 84 -0.61 13.77 -10.08
C ILE A 84 -1.10 12.62 -10.95
N ARG A 85 -0.25 12.11 -11.84
CA ARG A 85 -0.59 10.98 -12.73
C ARG A 85 0.41 9.84 -12.52
N HIS A 86 -0.11 8.62 -12.41
CA HIS A 86 0.75 7.44 -12.33
C HIS A 86 1.44 7.18 -13.69
N PRO A 87 2.76 6.93 -13.72
CA PRO A 87 3.50 6.76 -14.97
C PRO A 87 3.01 5.56 -15.79
N ASP A 88 2.77 4.43 -15.14
CA ASP A 88 2.37 3.19 -15.81
C ASP A 88 0.85 3.05 -16.01
N VAL A 89 0.06 3.93 -15.39
CA VAL A 89 -1.41 3.86 -15.42
C VAL A 89 -1.93 5.27 -15.72
N PRO A 90 -1.98 5.70 -16.99
CA PRO A 90 -2.34 7.07 -17.37
C PRO A 90 -3.76 7.47 -16.98
N GLN A 91 -4.62 6.47 -16.77
CA GLN A 91 -5.99 6.58 -16.29
C GLN A 91 -6.10 6.73 -14.76
N ALA A 92 -4.99 6.58 -14.03
CA ALA A 92 -4.88 6.83 -12.59
C ALA A 92 -4.35 8.24 -12.32
N GLY A 93 -5.23 9.22 -12.55
CA GLY A 93 -5.01 10.61 -12.15
C GLY A 93 -5.59 10.92 -10.77
N LEU A 94 -4.87 11.72 -10.02
CA LEU A 94 -5.28 12.32 -8.75
C LEU A 94 -5.17 13.83 -8.85
N VAL A 95 -6.15 14.57 -8.33
CA VAL A 95 -6.00 16.01 -8.12
C VAL A 95 -6.10 16.33 -6.64
N VAL A 96 -5.19 17.19 -6.16
CA VAL A 96 -5.23 17.76 -4.82
C VAL A 96 -5.49 19.25 -4.96
N ASP A 97 -6.67 19.71 -4.55
CA ASP A 97 -7.05 21.13 -4.55
C ASP A 97 -7.76 21.48 -3.24
N THR A 98 -6.96 21.82 -2.22
CA THR A 98 -7.47 22.12 -0.88
C THR A 98 -8.12 23.51 -0.77
N LEU A 99 -8.05 24.34 -1.82
CA LEU A 99 -8.63 25.68 -1.84
C LEU A 99 -10.02 25.72 -2.48
N ARG A 100 -10.37 24.66 -3.20
CA ARG A 100 -11.68 24.53 -3.84
C ARG A 100 -12.82 24.51 -2.81
N THR A 101 -13.85 25.30 -3.08
CA THR A 101 -15.09 25.38 -2.29
C THR A 101 -16.29 24.73 -2.99
N GLU A 102 -16.17 24.44 -4.28
CA GLU A 102 -17.24 23.85 -5.09
C GLU A 102 -17.12 22.33 -5.15
N PRO A 103 -18.22 21.58 -5.06
CA PRO A 103 -18.20 20.13 -5.16
C PRO A 103 -17.69 19.66 -6.53
N VAL A 104 -16.95 18.57 -6.54
CA VAL A 104 -16.43 17.96 -7.75
C VAL A 104 -17.52 17.11 -8.40
N THR A 105 -17.69 17.25 -9.72
CA THR A 105 -18.71 16.49 -10.46
C THR A 105 -18.11 15.24 -11.11
N PRO A 106 -18.91 14.16 -11.31
CA PRO A 106 -18.44 12.96 -11.99
C PRO A 106 -17.99 13.24 -13.44
N ALA A 107 -18.64 14.20 -14.11
CA ALA A 107 -18.31 14.62 -15.47
C ALA A 107 -16.91 15.24 -15.55
N GLU A 108 -16.56 16.11 -14.59
CA GLU A 108 -15.23 16.71 -14.51
C GLU A 108 -14.13 15.66 -14.31
N MET A 109 -14.34 14.72 -13.38
CA MET A 109 -13.37 13.65 -13.11
C MET A 109 -13.21 12.70 -14.31
N SER A 110 -14.32 12.36 -14.97
CA SER A 110 -14.30 11.51 -16.18
C SER A 110 -13.56 12.17 -17.34
N GLN A 111 -13.80 13.45 -17.59
CA GLN A 111 -13.11 14.21 -18.65
C GLN A 111 -11.60 14.29 -18.42
N LYS A 112 -11.19 14.51 -17.16
CA LYS A 112 -9.77 14.59 -16.78
C LYS A 112 -9.10 13.23 -16.57
N LYS A 113 -9.86 12.12 -16.64
CA LYS A 113 -9.42 10.75 -16.35
C LYS A 113 -8.84 10.62 -14.94
N LEU A 114 -9.56 11.14 -13.95
CA LEU A 114 -9.19 11.12 -12.54
C LEU A 114 -9.90 9.97 -11.82
N ILE A 115 -9.15 9.24 -10.99
CA ILE A 115 -9.70 8.23 -10.08
C ILE A 115 -10.07 8.86 -8.75
N ALA A 116 -9.32 9.86 -8.30
CA ALA A 116 -9.64 10.56 -7.06
C ALA A 116 -9.35 12.06 -7.14
N TYR A 117 -10.07 12.83 -6.33
CA TYR A 117 -9.95 14.27 -6.19
C TYR A 117 -10.07 14.63 -4.71
N LEU A 118 -9.05 15.29 -4.17
CA LEU A 118 -9.00 15.70 -2.77
C LEU A 118 -9.27 17.20 -2.69
N THR A 119 -10.33 17.59 -1.97
CA THR A 119 -10.63 18.98 -1.62
C THR A 119 -10.33 19.24 -0.15
N GLY A 120 -10.50 20.49 0.29
CA GLY A 120 -10.32 20.86 1.69
C GLY A 120 -11.33 20.18 2.63
N ASP A 121 -12.49 19.79 2.12
CA ASP A 121 -13.64 19.34 2.89
C ASP A 121 -14.08 17.91 2.57
N ALA A 122 -13.66 17.35 1.44
CA ALA A 122 -14.04 16.01 1.02
C ALA A 122 -12.97 15.32 0.17
N VAL A 123 -13.07 13.99 0.12
CA VAL A 123 -12.35 13.16 -0.85
C VAL A 123 -13.37 12.55 -1.79
N TYR A 124 -13.20 12.78 -3.09
CA TYR A 124 -14.03 12.24 -4.15
C TYR A 124 -13.29 11.09 -4.82
N VAL A 125 -13.94 9.94 -4.95
CA VAL A 125 -13.39 8.76 -5.61
C VAL A 125 -14.35 8.33 -6.72
N LEU A 126 -13.85 8.29 -7.95
CA LEU A 126 -14.61 7.84 -9.10
C LEU A 126 -14.43 6.33 -9.26
N THR A 127 -15.49 5.59 -8.95
CA THR A 127 -15.60 4.17 -9.26
C THR A 127 -16.31 3.97 -10.60
N PRO A 128 -16.25 2.77 -11.23
CA PRO A 128 -16.97 2.51 -12.47
C PRO A 128 -18.49 2.74 -12.39
N GLU A 129 -19.06 2.58 -11.19
CA GLU A 129 -20.50 2.64 -10.97
C GLU A 129 -20.99 4.01 -10.50
N ARG A 130 -20.17 4.73 -9.71
CA ARG A 130 -20.56 6.01 -9.10
C ARG A 130 -19.39 6.84 -8.60
N LEU A 131 -19.68 8.12 -8.35
CA LEU A 131 -18.82 9.00 -7.57
C LEU A 131 -19.09 8.80 -6.08
N GLU A 132 -18.08 8.38 -5.34
CA GLU A 132 -18.12 8.27 -3.89
C GLU A 132 -17.54 9.54 -3.27
N THR A 133 -18.24 10.12 -2.31
CA THR A 133 -17.81 11.34 -1.61
C THR A 133 -17.65 11.05 -0.14
N TYR A 134 -16.43 11.27 0.37
CA TYR A 134 -16.08 11.10 1.77
C TYR A 134 -15.89 12.48 2.40
N ALA A 135 -16.90 12.94 3.14
CA ALA A 135 -16.84 14.22 3.83
C ALA A 135 -15.86 14.16 5.02
N LEU A 136 -14.87 15.03 5.03
CA LEU A 136 -13.84 15.12 6.07
C LEU A 136 -14.36 15.76 7.35
N GLY A 137 -15.51 16.44 7.31
CA GLY A 137 -16.16 17.01 8.50
C GLY A 137 -16.44 15.99 9.62
N GLN A 138 -16.51 14.69 9.31
CA GLN A 138 -16.64 13.61 10.30
C GLN A 138 -15.39 13.37 11.14
N THR A 139 -14.27 14.01 10.79
CA THR A 139 -13.00 13.93 11.53
C THR A 139 -12.78 15.12 12.48
N LYS A 140 -13.77 16.01 12.62
CA LYS A 140 -13.76 17.09 13.62
C LYS A 140 -13.57 16.52 15.03
N GLY A 141 -12.67 17.14 15.79
CA GLY A 141 -12.32 16.71 17.14
C GLY A 141 -11.42 15.45 17.26
N LYS A 142 -10.94 14.90 16.13
CA LYS A 142 -9.91 13.84 16.15
C LYS A 142 -8.50 14.44 16.10
N GLU A 143 -7.50 13.66 16.49
CA GLU A 143 -6.10 14.05 16.41
C GLU A 143 -5.71 14.49 15.00
N SER A 144 -4.82 15.48 14.92
CA SER A 144 -4.24 15.96 13.67
C SER A 144 -3.56 14.80 12.96
N LEU A 145 -4.00 14.50 11.73
CA LEU A 145 -3.36 13.49 10.89
C LEU A 145 -2.50 14.18 9.84
N VAL A 146 -1.20 13.90 9.89
CA VAL A 146 -0.25 14.34 8.85
C VAL A 146 -0.01 13.16 7.91
N VAL A 147 -0.35 13.36 6.65
CA VAL A 147 -0.12 12.41 5.57
C VAL A 147 1.10 12.92 4.79
N ASP A 148 2.25 12.35 5.11
CA ASP A 148 3.55 12.68 4.51
C ASP A 148 4.20 11.44 3.85
N ALA A 149 5.41 11.63 3.33
CA ALA A 149 6.18 10.54 2.72
C ALA A 149 6.41 9.35 3.68
N ALA A 150 6.55 9.60 4.98
CA ALA A 150 6.75 8.56 5.98
C ALA A 150 5.46 7.77 6.22
N PHE A 151 4.31 8.43 6.22
CA PHE A 151 2.99 7.80 6.29
C PHE A 151 2.79 6.80 5.15
N TYR A 152 3.05 7.20 3.89
CA TYR A 152 2.87 6.30 2.74
C TYR A 152 3.76 5.06 2.80
N ARG A 153 5.03 5.23 3.20
CA ARG A 153 5.95 4.10 3.40
C ARG A 153 5.52 3.19 4.53
N SER A 154 5.09 3.77 5.65
CA SER A 154 4.63 3.00 6.82
C SER A 154 3.37 2.20 6.49
N MET A 155 2.43 2.79 5.75
CA MET A 155 1.22 2.10 5.28
C MET A 155 1.56 0.96 4.32
N ALA A 156 2.52 1.16 3.41
CA ALA A 156 2.98 0.13 2.50
C ALA A 156 3.65 -1.03 3.25
N ASP A 157 4.51 -0.74 4.22
CA ASP A 157 5.14 -1.74 5.08
C ASP A 157 4.09 -2.55 5.85
N LEU A 158 3.06 -1.89 6.40
CA LEU A 158 1.95 -2.56 7.08
C LEU A 158 1.14 -3.46 6.14
N LEU A 159 0.82 -2.97 4.94
CA LEU A 159 0.10 -3.77 3.93
C LEU A 159 0.91 -4.99 3.49
N VAL A 160 2.21 -4.82 3.25
CA VAL A 160 3.10 -5.93 2.89
C VAL A 160 3.20 -6.92 4.05
N LYS A 161 3.29 -6.43 5.30
CA LYS A 161 3.31 -7.26 6.50
C LYS A 161 2.03 -8.07 6.66
N ASP A 162 0.87 -7.46 6.48
CA ASP A 162 -0.43 -8.13 6.60
C ASP A 162 -0.63 -9.17 5.48
N LEU A 163 -0.24 -8.82 4.25
CA LEU A 163 -0.36 -9.69 3.08
C LEU A 163 0.56 -10.93 3.15
N LEU A 164 1.73 -10.81 3.78
CA LEU A 164 2.72 -11.87 3.85
C LEU A 164 2.76 -12.57 5.21
N GLY A 165 2.05 -12.06 6.21
CA GLY A 165 2.17 -12.46 7.61
C GLY A 165 3.49 -11.99 8.24
N ASP A 166 3.65 -12.20 9.55
CA ASP A 166 4.95 -12.08 10.23
C ASP A 166 5.88 -13.18 9.68
N LEU A 167 6.51 -12.94 8.53
CA LEU A 167 7.63 -13.73 8.06
C LEU A 167 8.87 -13.28 8.84
N PRO A 168 9.40 -14.10 9.76
CA PRO A 168 10.48 -13.70 10.69
C PRO A 168 11.86 -13.52 10.01
N HIS A 169 11.92 -13.25 8.71
CA HIS A 169 13.16 -13.27 7.92
C HIS A 169 13.58 -11.90 7.37
N LEU A 170 12.72 -10.87 7.44
CA LEU A 170 13.03 -9.56 6.85
C LEU A 170 13.71 -8.56 7.81
N GLU A 171 13.80 -8.87 9.11
CA GLU A 171 14.60 -8.07 10.04
C GLU A 171 16.12 -8.16 9.78
N ALA A 172 16.58 -9.17 9.03
CA ALA A 172 18.00 -9.36 8.75
C ALA A 172 18.59 -8.37 7.72
N ARG A 173 17.79 -7.50 7.08
CA ARG A 173 18.26 -6.46 6.15
C ARG A 173 18.09 -5.01 6.61
N ARG A 174 17.55 -4.76 7.81
CA ARG A 174 17.66 -3.44 8.45
C ARG A 174 18.99 -3.36 9.19
N GLY A 175 20.05 -3.09 8.43
CA GLY A 175 21.36 -2.75 8.99
C GLY A 175 21.24 -1.53 9.93
N PRO A 176 21.96 -1.50 11.06
CA PRO A 176 21.95 -0.39 11.98
C PRO A 176 22.81 0.74 11.40
N HIS A 177 22.17 1.69 10.72
CA HIS A 177 22.84 2.94 10.37
C HIS A 177 22.04 4.15 10.85
N LEU A 178 22.73 4.91 11.72
CA LEU A 178 22.55 6.34 12.00
C LEU A 178 21.55 6.75 13.11
N LEU A 179 21.75 6.18 14.30
CA LEU A 179 21.75 7.00 15.53
C LEU A 179 23.11 7.71 15.64
N ALA A 180 23.32 8.78 14.86
CA ALA A 180 24.40 9.73 15.10
C ALA A 180 23.83 10.95 15.82
N ARG A 181 24.10 10.96 17.12
CA ARG A 181 23.90 12.01 18.12
C ARG A 181 24.02 13.44 17.56
N GLY A 182 23.03 14.25 17.93
CA GLY A 182 23.06 15.71 17.82
C GLY A 182 24.19 16.38 18.62
N PRO A 183 24.32 17.71 18.45
CA PRO A 183 25.60 18.41 18.47
C PRO A 183 26.15 18.62 19.88
N ALA A 184 27.47 18.43 19.99
CA ALA A 184 28.25 18.79 21.16
C ALA A 184 28.18 20.30 21.42
N ARG A 185 27.53 20.68 22.52
CA ARG A 185 27.65 21.99 23.17
C ARG A 185 29.12 22.29 23.46
N GLN A 186 29.76 23.10 22.62
CA GLN A 186 31.06 23.69 22.94
C GLN A 186 30.84 25.02 23.68
N ARG A 187 30.77 24.92 25.01
CA ARG A 187 31.03 26.03 25.94
C ARG A 187 32.51 26.40 25.86
N ARG A 188 32.82 27.69 25.69
CA ARG A 188 34.03 28.48 26.07
C ARG A 188 34.22 29.54 24.96
N ARG A 189 34.54 30.81 25.19
CA ARG A 189 35.03 31.56 26.36
C ARG A 189 34.80 33.06 26.10
N ARG A 190 34.52 33.78 27.19
CA ARG A 190 34.80 35.19 27.44
C ARG A 190 35.91 35.81 26.55
N ARG A 191 35.63 36.98 25.97
CA ARG A 191 36.49 38.18 26.08
C ARG A 191 35.58 39.41 26.06
N ARG A 192 35.65 40.21 27.12
CA ARG A 192 35.16 41.59 27.18
C ARG A 192 36.23 42.52 26.58
N PRO A 193 35.83 43.73 26.14
CA PRO A 193 36.73 44.80 25.72
C PRO A 193 37.60 45.33 26.86
#